data_AF-A0A536C308-F1
#
_entry.id   AF-A0A536C308-F1
#
_cell.length_a   1.000
_cell.length_b   1.000
_cell.length_c   1.000
_cell.angle_alpha   90.00
_cell.angle_beta   90.00
_cell.angle_gamma   90.00
#
_symmetry.space_group_name_H-M   'P 1'
#
loop_
_entity.id
_entity.type
_entity.pdbx_description
1 polymer ?
#
loop_
_entity_poly.entity_id
_entity_poly.type
_entity_poly.pdbx_seq_one_letter_code
_entity_poly.pdbx_strand_id
1 'polypeptide(L)' 'MRRTFGMGAADALVAATALEHRLQLTTRNVRNFKKIPGLRLRDPETL' A
#
# COMPACT_ATOMS: atom_id res chain seq x y z
N MET A 1 2.22 17.67 -8.93
CA MET A 1 2.15 16.75 -7.76
C MET A 1 3.30 15.76 -7.84
N ARG A 2 4.18 15.72 -6.82
CA ARG A 2 5.39 14.86 -6.81
C ARG A 2 4.97 13.43 -6.50
N ARG A 3 5.29 12.47 -7.37
CA ARG A 3 5.00 11.04 -7.17
C ARG A 3 6.19 10.33 -6.57
N THR A 4 6.19 10.08 -5.27
CA THR A 4 7.12 9.12 -4.67
C THR A 4 6.62 7.72 -4.98
N PHE A 5 7.48 6.84 -5.48
CA PHE A 5 7.15 5.48 -5.95
C PHE A 5 6.24 5.40 -7.20
N GLY A 6 5.94 6.47 -7.92
CA GLY A 6 5.01 6.40 -9.06
C GLY A 6 3.56 6.07 -8.66
N MET A 7 3.22 6.30 -7.40
CA MET A 7 1.92 6.03 -6.79
C MET A 7 0.97 7.22 -6.98
N GLY A 8 -0.33 6.94 -7.15
CA GLY A 8 -1.37 7.97 -7.16
C GLY A 8 -1.62 8.54 -5.76
N ALA A 9 -2.24 9.72 -5.66
CA ALA A 9 -2.49 10.37 -4.36
C ALA A 9 -3.36 9.51 -3.43
N ALA A 10 -4.39 8.84 -3.98
CA ALA A 10 -5.26 7.95 -3.20
C ALA A 10 -4.49 6.76 -2.62
N ASP A 11 -3.71 6.05 -3.46
CA ASP A 11 -2.87 4.92 -3.01
C ASP A 11 -1.89 5.37 -1.91
N ALA A 12 -1.32 6.57 -2.02
CA ALA A 12 -0.40 7.10 -1.03
C ALA A 12 -1.08 7.37 0.33
N LEU A 13 -2.30 7.91 0.32
CA LEU A 13 -3.07 8.12 1.55
C LEU A 13 -3.43 6.78 2.21
N VAL A 14 -3.87 5.79 1.42
CA VAL A 14 -4.17 4.44 1.93
C VAL A 14 -2.93 3.81 2.57
N ALA A 15 -1.77 3.90 1.91
CA ALA A 15 -0.51 3.37 2.44
C ALA A 15 -0.07 4.09 3.72
N ALA A 16 -0.19 5.42 3.77
CA ALA A 16 0.16 6.21 4.95
C ALA A 16 -0.72 5.83 6.15
N THR A 17 -2.04 5.71 5.95
CA THR A 17 -2.96 5.28 7.00
C THR A 17 -2.61 3.88 7.51
N ALA A 18 -2.32 2.93 6.61
CA ALA A 18 -1.95 1.58 7.01
C ALA A 18 -0.63 1.54 7.80
N LEU A 19 0.36 2.36 7.41
CA LEU A 19 1.64 2.46 8.12
C LEU A 19 1.46 3.07 9.51
N GLU A 20 0.80 4.22 9.64
CA GLU A 20 0.63 4.90 10.93
C GLU A 20 -0.13 4.06 11.94
N HIS A 21 -1.15 3.34 11.48
CA HIS A 21 -1.95 2.47 12.35
C HIS A 21 -1.43 1.02 12.43
N ARG A 22 -0.27 0.72 11.80
CA ARG A 22 0.37 -0.61 11.76
C ARG A 22 -0.57 -1.73 11.26
N LEU A 23 -1.44 -1.39 10.31
CA LEU A 23 -2.43 -2.30 9.73
C LEU A 23 -1.84 -3.16 8.62
N GLN A 24 -2.47 -4.30 8.35
CA GLN A 24 -2.23 -5.08 7.14
C GLN A 24 -3.19 -4.62 6.04
N LEU A 25 -2.65 -4.16 4.92
CA LEU A 25 -3.43 -3.73 3.77
C LEU A 25 -3.76 -4.93 2.88
N THR A 26 -5.04 -5.29 2.82
CA THR A 26 -5.56 -6.28 1.87
C THR A 26 -5.85 -5.60 0.54
N THR A 27 -5.22 -6.05 -0.55
CA THR A 27 -5.41 -5.44 -1.88
C THR A 27 -5.04 -6.40 -3.00
N ARG A 28 -5.73 -6.31 -4.14
CA ARG A 28 -5.31 -6.97 -5.39
C ARG A 28 -4.16 -6.23 -6.09
N ASN A 29 -3.92 -4.96 -5.76
CA ASN A 29 -2.88 -4.15 -6.38
C ASN A 29 -1.51 -4.31 -5.68
N VAL A 30 -1.15 -5.54 -5.31
CA VAL A 30 0.05 -5.86 -4.51
C VAL A 30 1.31 -5.25 -5.15
N ARG A 31 1.40 -5.27 -6.49
CA ARG A 31 2.54 -4.73 -7.25
C ARG A 31 2.79 -3.24 -6.99
N ASN A 32 1.75 -2.45 -6.75
CA ASN A 32 1.91 -1.03 -6.44
C ASN A 32 2.31 -0.79 -4.99
N PHE A 33 1.86 -1.62 -4.05
CA PHE A 33 2.13 -1.38 -2.63
C PHE A 33 3.40 -2.07 -2.12
N LYS A 34 3.87 -3.14 -2.79
CA LYS A 34 5.05 -3.92 -2.36
C LYS A 34 6.37 -3.15 -2.31
N LYS A 35 6.44 -1.99 -2.99
CA LYS A 35 7.62 -1.11 -3.02
C LYS A 35 7.72 -0.18 -1.81
N ILE A 36 6.72 -0.18 -0.92
CA ILE A 36 6.68 0.66 0.27
C ILE A 36 7.29 -0.10 1.46
N PRO A 37 8.45 0.34 1.99
CA PRO A 37 9.07 -0.31 3.13
C PRO A 37 8.15 -0.31 4.36
N GLY A 38 8.08 -1.43 5.07
CA GLY A 38 7.31 -1.56 6.32
C GLY A 38 5.80 -1.78 6.13
N LEU A 39 5.26 -1.66 4.92
CA LEU A 39 3.84 -1.89 4.66
C LEU A 39 3.54 -3.39 4.59
N ARG A 40 2.66 -3.87 5.48
CA ARG A 40 2.22 -5.27 5.51
C ARG A 40 1.10 -5.48 4.50
N LEU A 41 1.22 -6.49 3.64
CA LEU A 41 0.27 -6.75 2.57
C LEU A 41 -0.41 -8.12 2.72
N ARG A 42 -1.62 -8.23 2.19
CA ARG A 42 -2.35 -9.50 2.01
C ARG A 42 -3.00 -9.50 0.63
N ASP A 43 -2.71 -10.52 -0.16
CA ASP A 43 -3.40 -10.73 -1.44
C ASP A 43 -4.69 -11.51 -1.18
N PRO A 44 -5.88 -10.96 -1.45
CA PRO A 44 -7.14 -11.67 -1.24
C PRO A 44 -7.34 -12.88 -2.17
N GLU A 45 -6.59 -13.01 -3.28
CA GLU A 45 -6.69 -14.18 -4.18
C GLU A 45 -5.90 -15.39 -3.67
N THR A 46 -5.08 -15.19 -2.64
CA THR A 46 -4.31 -16.26 -1.97
C THR A 46 -4.94 -16.73 -0.66
N LEU A 47 -6.22 -16.38 -0.46
CA LEU A 47 -7.07 -16.81 0.65
C LEU A 47 -7.79 -18.11 0.33
#